data_AF-A0A1H8DJZ8-F1
#
_entry.id   AF-A0A1H8DJZ8-F1
#
_cell.length_a   1.000
_cell.length_b   1.000
_cell.length_c   1.000
_cell.angle_alpha   90.00
_cell.angle_beta   90.00
_cell.angle_gamma   90.00
#
_symmetry.space_group_name_H-M   'P 1'
#
loop_
_entity.id
_entity.type
_entity.pdbx_description
1 polymer ?
#
loop_
_entity_poly.entity_id
_entity_poly.type
_entity_poly.pdbx_seq_one_letter_code
_entity_poly.pdbx_strand_id
1 'polypeptide(L)'
;MSQPCPAATVVIADDHALVRNGLKSIIESLDGASVVGEAQDGLEAIALARELRPTLLLLDSGMPKARGMEVYGEVRRWVPETRIAVVTGFNATGVLADWVAAGVDGIFLKTTPPDEMAEGFRVLLQGEPYVAREVLMRLERDAGKPELSPRERQVLHLIAEGCSNAAIAERLSVSVKTVDNHRTRLMAKLEVHSVAQLLSYALKEGLLNPSSQL
;
A
#
# COMPACT_ATOMS: atom_id res chain seq x y z
N MET A 1 2.68 39.20 -18.80
CA MET A 1 3.75 38.42 -18.15
C MET A 1 3.23 37.00 -18.05
N SER A 2 3.67 36.13 -18.96
CA SER A 2 3.28 34.72 -18.95
C SER A 2 3.84 34.08 -17.68
N GLN A 3 2.98 33.54 -16.83
CA GLN A 3 3.43 32.74 -15.69
C GLN A 3 4.31 31.60 -16.21
N PRO A 4 5.46 31.31 -15.58
CA PRO A 4 6.26 30.16 -15.97
C PRO A 4 5.38 28.91 -15.86
N CYS A 5 5.36 28.10 -16.92
CA CYS A 5 4.69 26.80 -16.91
C CYS A 5 5.30 25.98 -15.76
N PRO A 6 4.50 25.38 -14.87
CA PRO A 6 5.05 24.52 -13.82
C PRO A 6 5.85 23.40 -14.48
N ALA A 7 7.09 23.20 -14.01
CA ALA A 7 7.99 22.18 -14.52
C ALA A 7 7.51 20.76 -14.17
N ALA A 8 6.68 20.64 -13.11
CA ALA A 8 6.11 19.39 -12.65
C ALA A 8 4.58 19.45 -12.53
N THR A 9 3.91 18.47 -13.13
CA THR A 9 2.46 18.28 -13.02
C THR A 9 2.16 17.06 -12.14
N VAL A 10 1.22 17.22 -11.23
CA VAL A 10 0.89 16.19 -10.23
C VAL A 10 -0.58 15.84 -10.29
N VAL A 11 -0.89 14.55 -10.26
CA VAL A 11 -2.25 14.04 -10.03
C VAL A 11 -2.32 13.44 -8.63
N ILE A 12 -3.39 13.73 -7.90
CA ILE A 12 -3.63 13.19 -6.56
C ILE A 12 -4.82 12.24 -6.62
N ALA A 13 -4.60 10.97 -6.28
CA ALA A 13 -5.64 9.95 -6.24
C ALA A 13 -5.81 9.45 -4.79
N ASP A 14 -6.88 9.87 -4.14
CA ASP A 14 -7.24 9.45 -2.77
C ASP A 14 -8.75 9.65 -2.58
N ASP A 15 -9.45 8.72 -1.95
CA ASP A 15 -10.90 8.82 -1.72
C ASP A 15 -11.26 9.76 -0.55
N HIS A 16 -10.28 10.17 0.26
CA HIS A 16 -10.46 11.06 1.40
C HIS A 16 -10.15 12.53 1.03
N ALA A 17 -11.18 13.37 1.00
CA ALA A 17 -11.05 14.79 0.65
C ALA A 17 -10.06 15.58 1.55
N LEU A 18 -10.00 15.27 2.85
CA LEU A 18 -9.07 15.93 3.77
C LEU A 18 -7.61 15.62 3.40
N VAL A 19 -7.32 14.38 3.01
CA VAL A 19 -5.97 13.95 2.60
C VAL A 19 -5.60 14.61 1.28
N ARG A 20 -6.50 14.60 0.29
CA ARG A 20 -6.27 15.31 -0.99
C ARG A 20 -5.94 16.79 -0.78
N ASN A 21 -6.70 17.48 0.05
CA ASN A 21 -6.45 18.89 0.34
C ASN A 21 -5.08 19.12 1.01
N GLY A 22 -4.70 18.25 1.97
CA GLY A 22 -3.40 18.32 2.62
C GLY A 22 -2.24 18.09 1.64
N LEU A 23 -2.34 17.03 0.82
CA LEU A 23 -1.35 16.71 -0.21
C LEU A 23 -1.23 17.84 -1.25
N LYS A 24 -2.36 18.42 -1.65
CA LYS A 24 -2.40 19.57 -2.55
C LYS A 24 -1.68 20.77 -1.97
N SER A 25 -1.94 21.12 -0.71
CA SER A 25 -1.23 22.22 -0.04
C SER A 25 0.28 21.98 0.05
N ILE A 26 0.72 20.73 0.26
CA ILE A 26 2.15 20.39 0.26
C ILE A 26 2.73 20.58 -1.14
N ILE A 27 2.11 20.03 -2.18
CA ILE A 27 2.58 20.13 -3.57
C ILE A 27 2.62 21.59 -4.05
N GLU A 28 1.58 22.37 -3.76
CA GLU A 28 1.51 23.78 -4.15
C GLU A 28 2.51 24.67 -3.40
N SER A 29 3.08 24.18 -2.28
CA SER A 29 4.20 24.85 -1.60
C SER A 29 5.56 24.60 -2.26
N LEU A 30 5.64 23.65 -3.19
CA LEU A 30 6.87 23.33 -3.92
C LEU A 30 6.98 24.20 -5.17
N ASP A 31 8.07 24.96 -5.27
CA ASP A 31 8.34 25.81 -6.42
C ASP A 31 8.35 24.99 -7.73
N GLY A 32 7.51 25.40 -8.68
CA GLY A 32 7.44 24.78 -10.01
C GLY A 32 6.63 23.48 -10.09
N ALA A 33 5.92 23.09 -9.02
CA ALA A 33 4.98 21.98 -9.04
C ALA A 33 3.52 22.49 -9.00
N SER A 34 2.61 21.74 -9.61
CA SER A 34 1.17 22.06 -9.60
C SER A 34 0.33 20.79 -9.64
N VAL A 35 -0.82 20.82 -8.96
CA VAL A 35 -1.82 19.76 -9.05
C VAL A 35 -2.70 20.01 -10.27
N VAL A 36 -2.68 19.09 -11.23
CA VAL A 36 -3.43 19.20 -12.50
C VAL A 36 -4.66 18.29 -12.56
N GLY A 37 -4.83 17.40 -11.58
CA GLY A 37 -5.98 16.50 -11.49
C GLY A 37 -6.11 15.87 -10.11
N GLU A 38 -7.34 15.56 -9.75
CA GLU A 38 -7.69 14.87 -8.52
C GLU A 38 -8.62 13.69 -8.86
N ALA A 39 -8.32 12.51 -8.34
CA ALA A 39 -9.13 11.31 -8.49
C ALA A 39 -9.64 10.84 -7.12
N GLN A 40 -10.85 10.29 -7.09
CA GLN A 40 -11.49 9.74 -5.89
C GLN A 40 -11.57 8.21 -5.93
N ASP A 41 -11.24 7.59 -7.05
CA ASP A 41 -11.19 6.15 -7.21
C ASP A 41 -10.10 5.72 -8.21
N GLY A 42 -9.77 4.42 -8.21
CA GLY A 42 -8.67 3.91 -9.03
C GLY A 42 -8.92 3.97 -10.53
N LEU A 43 -10.17 3.91 -11.00
CA LEU A 43 -10.47 4.01 -12.44
C LEU A 43 -10.28 5.44 -12.94
N GLU A 44 -10.72 6.42 -12.14
CA GLU A 44 -10.47 7.84 -12.39
C GLU A 44 -8.97 8.15 -12.36
N ALA A 45 -8.23 7.57 -11.42
CA ALA A 45 -6.78 7.72 -11.35
C ALA A 45 -6.06 7.23 -12.63
N ILE A 46 -6.45 6.04 -13.14
CA ILE A 46 -5.91 5.49 -14.39
C ILE A 46 -6.27 6.40 -15.58
N ALA A 47 -7.52 6.87 -15.65
CA ALA A 47 -7.98 7.74 -16.72
C ALA A 47 -7.19 9.06 -16.75
N LEU A 48 -7.09 9.76 -15.61
CA LEU A 48 -6.36 11.01 -15.48
C LEU A 48 -4.87 10.84 -15.74
N ALA A 49 -4.25 9.76 -15.26
CA ALA A 49 -2.83 9.50 -15.54
C ALA A 49 -2.58 9.34 -17.05
N ARG A 50 -3.47 8.66 -17.77
CA ARG A 50 -3.36 8.48 -19.23
C ARG A 50 -3.59 9.76 -20.02
N GLU A 51 -4.56 10.56 -19.59
CA GLU A 51 -4.91 11.83 -20.24
C GLU A 51 -3.87 12.91 -20.00
N LEU A 52 -3.51 13.13 -18.73
CA LEU A 52 -2.68 14.25 -18.30
C LEU A 52 -1.19 13.95 -18.33
N ARG A 53 -0.80 12.66 -18.35
CA ARG A 53 0.59 12.18 -18.30
C ARG A 53 1.43 12.95 -17.25
N PRO A 54 1.01 12.94 -15.97
CA PRO A 54 1.64 13.78 -14.97
C PRO A 54 3.09 13.35 -14.72
N THR A 55 3.91 14.29 -14.27
CA THR A 55 5.26 14.00 -13.75
C THR A 55 5.20 13.06 -12.55
N LEU A 56 4.21 13.26 -11.68
CA LEU A 56 4.03 12.48 -10.46
C LEU A 56 2.54 12.15 -10.23
N LEU A 57 2.26 10.89 -9.91
CA LEU A 57 0.97 10.42 -9.40
C LEU A 57 1.14 10.12 -7.90
N LEU A 58 0.42 10.87 -7.05
CA LEU A 58 0.24 10.51 -5.65
C LEU A 58 -0.94 9.55 -5.56
N LEU A 59 -0.70 8.34 -5.04
CA LEU A 59 -1.65 7.23 -5.10
C LEU A 59 -1.96 6.71 -3.70
N ASP A 60 -3.22 6.77 -3.29
CA ASP A 60 -3.69 5.95 -2.17
C ASP A 60 -3.87 4.50 -2.61
N SER A 61 -3.29 3.60 -1.84
CA SER A 61 -3.44 2.16 -1.99
C SER A 61 -4.86 1.63 -1.73
N GLY A 62 -5.67 2.35 -0.94
CA GLY A 62 -6.95 1.89 -0.40
C GLY A 62 -8.21 2.31 -1.18
N MET A 63 -8.06 2.88 -2.37
CA MET A 63 -9.20 3.44 -3.12
C MET A 63 -10.20 2.38 -3.65
N PRO A 64 -11.47 2.76 -3.85
CA PRO A 64 -12.49 1.90 -4.45
C PRO A 64 -12.28 1.69 -5.97
N LYS A 65 -13.04 0.73 -6.53
CA LYS A 65 -13.12 0.31 -7.95
C LYS A 65 -11.87 -0.33 -8.55
N ALA A 66 -10.69 0.22 -8.32
CA ALA A 66 -9.41 -0.39 -8.65
C ALA A 66 -8.40 -0.11 -7.53
N ARG A 67 -7.75 -1.16 -7.03
CA ARG A 67 -6.85 -1.05 -5.87
C ARG A 67 -5.49 -0.48 -6.30
N GLY A 68 -4.70 0.01 -5.33
CA GLY A 68 -3.42 0.65 -5.61
C GLY A 68 -2.50 -0.13 -6.56
N MET A 69 -2.32 -1.43 -6.34
CA MET A 69 -1.43 -2.26 -7.19
C MET A 69 -1.94 -2.42 -8.63
N GLU A 70 -3.26 -2.43 -8.83
CA GLU A 70 -3.88 -2.50 -10.16
C GLU A 70 -3.66 -1.17 -10.90
N VAL A 71 -3.88 -0.05 -10.21
CA VAL A 71 -3.57 1.30 -10.73
C VAL A 71 -2.09 1.41 -11.08
N TYR A 72 -1.20 0.98 -10.18
CA TYR A 72 0.24 0.97 -10.43
C TYR A 72 0.60 0.19 -11.70
N GLY A 73 0.08 -1.02 -11.85
CA GLY A 73 0.33 -1.85 -13.03
C GLY A 73 -0.14 -1.22 -14.34
N GLU A 74 -1.35 -0.65 -14.36
CA GLU A 74 -1.90 0.00 -15.56
C GLU A 74 -1.16 1.31 -15.89
N VAL A 75 -0.83 2.14 -14.89
CA VAL A 75 -0.08 3.38 -15.10
C VAL A 75 1.32 3.07 -15.64
N ARG A 76 2.05 2.11 -15.05
CA ARG A 76 3.34 1.65 -15.58
C ARG A 76 3.26 1.11 -17.00
N ARG A 77 2.13 0.49 -17.38
CA ARG A 77 1.91 -0.03 -18.72
C ARG A 77 1.67 1.06 -19.78
N TRP A 78 0.90 2.10 -19.44
CA TRP A 78 0.43 3.10 -20.42
C TRP A 78 1.21 4.41 -20.42
N VAL A 79 1.76 4.79 -19.26
CA VAL A 79 2.50 6.05 -19.04
C VAL A 79 3.72 5.77 -18.14
N PRO A 80 4.69 4.96 -18.60
CA PRO A 80 5.83 4.52 -17.80
C PRO A 80 6.72 5.66 -17.28
N GLU A 81 6.67 6.84 -17.91
CA GLU A 81 7.41 8.03 -17.50
C GLU A 81 6.82 8.72 -16.25
N THR A 82 5.54 8.47 -15.94
CA THR A 82 4.91 9.00 -14.73
C THR A 82 5.49 8.30 -13.52
N ARG A 83 6.07 9.09 -12.61
CA ARG A 83 6.47 8.57 -11.29
C ARG A 83 5.25 8.33 -10.43
N ILE A 84 5.31 7.31 -9.59
CA ILE A 84 4.23 6.94 -8.68
C ILE A 84 4.76 6.97 -7.26
N ALA A 85 4.11 7.75 -6.41
CA ALA A 85 4.33 7.75 -4.97
C ALA A 85 3.08 7.27 -4.25
N VAL A 86 3.20 6.19 -3.50
CA VAL A 86 2.10 5.65 -2.71
C VAL A 86 2.03 6.38 -1.37
N VAL A 87 0.85 6.90 -1.04
CA VAL A 87 0.56 7.55 0.24
C VAL A 87 -0.51 6.72 0.94
N THR A 88 -0.09 5.86 1.88
CA THR A 88 -0.97 4.81 2.43
C THR A 88 -1.25 4.99 3.92
N GLY A 89 -2.48 4.70 4.34
CA GLY A 89 -2.80 4.47 5.75
C GLY A 89 -2.52 3.03 6.20
N PHE A 90 -2.22 2.12 5.28
CA PHE A 90 -1.91 0.74 5.61
C PHE A 90 -0.52 0.63 6.22
N ASN A 91 -0.52 0.11 7.43
CA ASN A 91 0.65 0.07 8.30
C ASN A 91 1.33 -1.30 8.33
N ALA A 92 0.69 -2.32 7.73
CA ALA A 92 1.17 -3.69 7.73
C ALA A 92 2.45 -3.80 6.90
N THR A 93 3.52 -4.29 7.52
CA THR A 93 4.85 -4.41 6.90
C THR A 93 4.83 -5.19 5.60
N GLY A 94 4.05 -6.28 5.51
CA GLY A 94 3.93 -7.06 4.28
C GLY A 94 3.43 -6.23 3.09
N VAL A 95 2.47 -5.33 3.31
CA VAL A 95 1.95 -4.45 2.25
C VAL A 95 3.01 -3.43 1.83
N LEU A 96 3.76 -2.88 2.78
CA LEU A 96 4.86 -1.96 2.48
C LEU A 96 6.00 -2.65 1.72
N ALA A 97 6.31 -3.90 2.06
CA ALA A 97 7.30 -4.72 1.37
C ALA A 97 6.89 -5.04 -0.06
N ASP A 98 5.61 -5.33 -0.31
CA ASP A 98 5.07 -5.56 -1.66
C ASP A 98 5.28 -4.32 -2.55
N TRP A 99 5.09 -3.11 -2.02
CA TRP A 99 5.34 -1.85 -2.75
C TRP A 99 6.82 -1.63 -3.08
N VAL A 100 7.71 -1.94 -2.13
CA VAL A 100 9.17 -1.89 -2.37
C VAL A 100 9.56 -2.90 -3.44
N ALA A 101 9.07 -4.14 -3.35
CA ALA A 101 9.35 -5.20 -4.32
C ALA A 101 8.80 -4.87 -5.72
N ALA A 102 7.69 -4.14 -5.79
CA ALA A 102 7.13 -3.65 -7.05
C ALA A 102 7.96 -2.54 -7.71
N GLY A 103 8.90 -1.91 -7.00
CA GLY A 103 9.71 -0.80 -7.52
C GLY A 103 8.88 0.47 -7.72
N VAL A 104 8.03 0.79 -6.75
CA VAL A 104 7.36 2.10 -6.73
C VAL A 104 8.38 3.20 -6.44
N ASP A 105 8.22 4.38 -7.05
CA ASP A 105 9.21 5.46 -6.94
C ASP A 105 9.18 6.08 -5.54
N GLY A 106 7.98 6.22 -4.95
CA GLY A 106 7.78 6.84 -3.63
C GLY A 106 6.93 5.99 -2.68
N ILE A 107 7.28 5.95 -1.39
CA ILE A 107 6.43 5.34 -0.34
C ILE A 107 6.36 6.26 0.88
N PHE A 108 5.15 6.65 1.23
CA PHE A 108 4.83 7.47 2.40
C PHE A 108 3.69 6.85 3.18
N LEU A 109 3.67 7.10 4.48
CA LEU A 109 2.50 6.85 5.30
C LEU A 109 1.65 8.12 5.35
N LYS A 110 0.33 7.99 5.50
CA LYS A 110 -0.55 9.14 5.78
C LYS A 110 -0.19 9.83 7.13
N THR A 111 0.60 9.16 7.98
CA THR A 111 1.18 9.69 9.22
C THR A 111 2.53 10.40 9.04
N THR A 112 3.13 10.34 7.84
CA THR A 112 4.42 11.00 7.57
C THR A 112 4.27 12.51 7.79
N PRO A 113 5.20 13.14 8.55
CA PRO A 113 5.18 14.57 8.78
C PRO A 113 5.16 15.38 7.48
N PRO A 114 4.40 16.49 7.39
CA PRO A 114 4.27 17.27 6.15
C PRO A 114 5.60 17.78 5.57
N ASP A 115 6.54 18.14 6.42
CA ASP A 115 7.90 18.58 6.07
C ASP A 115 8.74 17.46 5.46
N GLU A 116 8.67 16.25 6.03
CA GLU A 116 9.31 15.06 5.45
C GLU A 116 8.67 14.69 4.11
N MET A 117 7.34 14.78 4.00
CA MET A 117 6.61 14.51 2.77
C MET A 117 6.97 15.51 1.66
N ALA A 118 7.09 16.81 1.99
CA ALA A 118 7.53 17.85 1.07
C ALA A 118 8.94 17.59 0.53
N GLU A 119 9.86 17.17 1.40
CA GLU A 119 11.21 16.78 1.00
C GLU A 119 11.18 15.58 0.04
N GLY A 120 10.45 14.52 0.40
CA GLY A 120 10.35 13.33 -0.45
C GLY A 120 9.73 13.62 -1.81
N PHE A 121 8.71 14.48 -1.88
CA PHE A 121 8.14 14.91 -3.16
C PHE A 121 9.15 15.69 -4.01
N ARG A 122 9.99 16.54 -3.40
CA ARG A 122 11.07 17.23 -4.13
C ARG A 122 12.07 16.24 -4.74
N VAL A 123 12.48 15.23 -3.97
CA VAL A 123 13.40 14.17 -4.42
C VAL A 123 12.78 13.40 -5.61
N LEU A 124 11.51 13.04 -5.52
CA LEU A 124 10.78 12.35 -6.59
C LEU A 124 10.69 13.19 -7.87
N LEU A 125 10.36 14.47 -7.74
CA LEU A 125 10.29 15.40 -8.87
C LEU A 125 11.65 15.60 -9.54
N GLN A 126 12.75 15.40 -8.82
CA GLN A 126 14.11 15.53 -9.36
C GLN A 126 14.60 14.31 -10.14
N GLY A 127 14.05 13.11 -9.92
CA GLY A 127 14.68 11.93 -10.51
C GLY A 127 14.66 10.68 -9.65
N GLU A 128 14.60 10.87 -8.36
CA GLU A 128 15.15 9.90 -7.43
C GLU A 128 14.03 9.23 -6.61
N PRO A 129 14.14 7.93 -6.33
CA PRO A 129 13.17 7.26 -5.49
C PRO A 129 13.27 7.74 -4.04
N TYR A 130 12.16 7.69 -3.31
CA TYR A 130 12.11 8.10 -1.91
C TYR A 130 11.23 7.19 -1.07
N VAL A 131 11.75 6.70 0.05
CA VAL A 131 10.98 5.95 1.04
C VAL A 131 11.04 6.70 2.35
N ALA A 132 9.88 7.06 2.89
CA ALA A 132 9.77 7.76 4.16
C ALA A 132 10.47 6.97 5.28
N ARG A 133 11.11 7.70 6.20
CA ARG A 133 11.93 7.11 7.26
C ARG A 133 11.14 6.15 8.14
N GLU A 134 9.88 6.47 8.42
CA GLU A 134 8.99 5.59 9.18
C GLU A 134 8.78 4.23 8.48
N VAL A 135 8.66 4.22 7.15
CA VAL A 135 8.51 2.99 6.35
C VAL A 135 9.78 2.14 6.44
N LEU A 136 10.96 2.76 6.26
CA LEU A 136 12.25 2.08 6.38
C LEU A 136 12.42 1.43 7.76
N MET A 137 12.19 2.19 8.84
CA MET A 137 12.32 1.67 10.21
C MET A 137 11.38 0.49 10.48
N ARG A 138 10.17 0.49 9.89
CA ARG A 138 9.23 -0.64 10.02
C ARG A 138 9.71 -1.86 9.26
N LEU A 139 10.17 -1.68 8.02
CA LEU A 139 10.74 -2.77 7.22
C LEU A 139 11.97 -3.37 7.89
N GLU A 140 12.85 -2.54 8.46
CA GLU A 140 14.04 -2.98 9.21
C GLU A 140 13.67 -3.72 10.51
N ARG A 141 12.69 -3.22 11.26
CA ARG A 141 12.24 -3.88 12.50
C ARG A 141 11.69 -5.29 12.23
N ASP A 142 11.09 -5.46 11.06
CA ASP A 142 10.48 -6.71 10.63
C ASP A 142 11.42 -7.53 9.73
N ALA A 143 12.59 -7.01 9.38
CA ALA A 143 13.64 -7.74 8.70
C ALA A 143 14.11 -8.88 9.61
N GLY A 144 13.75 -10.12 9.24
CA GLY A 144 13.98 -11.32 10.03
C GLY A 144 12.72 -11.93 10.64
N LYS A 145 11.55 -11.27 10.52
CA LYS A 145 10.26 -11.94 10.79
C LYS A 145 9.99 -12.98 9.68
N PRO A 146 9.43 -14.14 10.01
CA PRO A 146 9.14 -15.17 9.02
C PRO A 146 8.07 -14.71 8.02
N GLU A 147 8.38 -14.73 6.72
CA GLU A 147 7.40 -14.45 5.67
C GLU A 147 6.37 -15.57 5.55
N LEU A 148 5.09 -15.28 5.78
CA LEU A 148 4.02 -16.27 5.57
C LEU A 148 3.75 -16.49 4.08
N SER A 149 3.75 -17.76 3.66
CA SER A 149 3.31 -18.13 2.32
C SER A 149 1.84 -17.75 2.09
N PRO A 150 1.37 -17.60 0.84
CA PRO A 150 -0.03 -17.27 0.55
C PRO A 150 -1.01 -18.24 1.23
N ARG A 151 -0.66 -19.52 1.32
CA ARG A 151 -1.48 -20.54 1.97
C ARG A 151 -1.50 -20.42 3.49
N GLU A 152 -0.35 -20.13 4.10
CA GLU A 152 -0.25 -19.85 5.54
C GLU A 152 -1.06 -18.60 5.92
N ARG A 153 -1.03 -17.56 5.08
CA ARG A 153 -1.82 -16.34 5.26
C ARG A 153 -3.32 -16.60 5.15
N GLN A 154 -3.76 -17.39 4.17
CA GLN A 154 -5.17 -17.81 4.04
C GLN A 154 -5.65 -18.58 5.27
N VAL A 155 -4.86 -19.55 5.74
CA VAL A 155 -5.20 -20.33 6.94
C VAL A 155 -5.25 -19.42 8.17
N LEU A 156 -4.28 -18.52 8.35
CA LEU A 156 -4.27 -17.54 9.43
C LEU A 156 -5.53 -16.65 9.41
N HIS A 157 -5.93 -16.17 8.23
CA HIS A 157 -7.11 -15.32 8.06
C HIS A 157 -8.42 -16.04 8.43
N LEU A 158 -8.58 -17.30 8.02
CA LEU A 158 -9.79 -18.04 8.37
C LEU A 158 -9.84 -18.44 9.86
N ILE A 159 -8.69 -18.71 10.48
CA ILE A 159 -8.60 -18.89 11.95
C ILE A 159 -9.02 -17.60 12.65
N ALA A 160 -8.59 -16.47 12.12
CA ALA A 160 -8.93 -15.13 12.57
C ALA A 160 -10.42 -14.79 12.48
N GLU A 161 -11.12 -15.28 11.45
CA GLU A 161 -12.58 -15.21 11.32
C GLU A 161 -13.32 -16.16 12.28
N GLY A 162 -12.60 -16.96 13.08
CA GLY A 162 -13.18 -17.95 14.00
C GLY A 162 -13.58 -19.27 13.33
N CYS A 163 -13.13 -19.56 12.11
CA CYS A 163 -13.44 -20.81 11.44
C CYS A 163 -12.76 -22.00 12.13
N SER A 164 -13.49 -23.12 12.24
CA SER A 164 -12.91 -24.40 12.68
C SER A 164 -12.04 -25.03 11.59
N ASN A 165 -11.12 -25.94 11.94
CA ASN A 165 -10.27 -26.63 10.96
C ASN A 165 -11.10 -27.36 9.87
N ALA A 166 -12.30 -27.84 10.21
CA ALA A 166 -13.21 -28.47 9.26
C ALA A 166 -13.80 -27.46 8.27
N ALA A 167 -14.25 -26.30 8.75
CA ALA A 167 -14.76 -25.23 7.90
C ALA A 167 -13.67 -24.63 6.99
N ILE A 168 -12.44 -24.52 7.50
CA ILE A 168 -11.27 -24.10 6.70
C ILE A 168 -10.99 -25.11 5.60
N ALA A 169 -11.01 -26.41 5.91
CA ALA A 169 -10.76 -27.48 4.97
C ALA A 169 -11.75 -27.46 3.80
N GLU A 170 -13.03 -27.26 4.11
CA GLU A 170 -14.12 -27.11 3.14
C GLU A 170 -13.90 -25.88 2.24
N ARG A 171 -13.74 -24.69 2.82
CA ARG A 171 -13.53 -23.43 2.06
C ARG A 171 -12.31 -23.49 1.15
N LEU A 172 -11.26 -24.17 1.60
CA LEU A 172 -9.99 -24.24 0.91
C LEU A 172 -9.84 -25.50 0.05
N SER A 173 -10.89 -26.33 -0.06
CA SER A 173 -10.93 -27.60 -0.82
C SER A 173 -9.74 -28.53 -0.54
N VAL A 174 -9.38 -28.70 0.74
CA VAL A 174 -8.30 -29.58 1.20
C VAL A 174 -8.73 -30.46 2.36
N SER A 175 -7.91 -31.43 2.76
CA SER A 175 -8.21 -32.25 3.94
C SER A 175 -8.03 -31.48 5.25
N VAL A 176 -8.78 -31.86 6.30
CA VAL A 176 -8.61 -31.31 7.66
C VAL A 176 -7.17 -31.50 8.16
N LYS A 177 -6.54 -32.63 7.83
CA LYS A 177 -5.13 -32.91 8.15
C LYS A 177 -4.17 -31.94 7.45
N THR A 178 -4.49 -31.52 6.22
CA THR A 178 -3.72 -30.50 5.49
C THR A 178 -3.80 -29.15 6.20
N VAL A 179 -5.00 -28.76 6.67
CA VAL A 179 -5.17 -27.54 7.46
C VAL A 179 -4.39 -27.60 8.77
N ASP A 180 -4.45 -28.72 9.48
CA ASP A 180 -3.71 -28.91 10.74
C ASP A 180 -2.19 -28.80 10.53
N ASN A 181 -1.66 -29.42 9.47
CA ASN A 181 -0.26 -29.28 9.08
C ASN A 181 0.14 -27.83 8.78
N HIS A 182 -0.70 -27.09 8.03
CA HIS A 182 -0.45 -25.66 7.78
C HIS A 182 -0.47 -24.86 9.08
N ARG A 183 -1.40 -25.15 9.99
CA ARG A 183 -1.49 -24.47 11.29
C ARG A 183 -0.28 -24.74 12.17
N THR A 184 0.18 -25.98 12.26
CA THR A 184 1.39 -26.33 13.02
C THR A 184 2.63 -25.67 12.43
N ARG A 185 2.79 -25.67 11.09
CA ARG A 185 3.89 -24.97 10.43
C ARG A 185 3.84 -23.47 10.67
N LEU A 186 2.66 -22.87 10.53
CA LEU A 186 2.41 -21.46 10.82
C LEU A 186 2.77 -21.10 12.26
N MET A 187 2.31 -21.89 13.23
CA MET A 187 2.59 -21.65 14.66
C MET A 187 4.08 -21.81 14.99
N ALA A 188 4.73 -22.86 14.46
CA ALA A 188 6.17 -23.07 14.64
C ALA A 188 6.99 -21.93 13.99
N LYS A 189 6.60 -21.53 12.78
CA LYS A 189 7.24 -20.47 12.02
C LYS A 189 7.13 -19.13 12.72
N LEU A 190 5.97 -18.81 13.27
CA LEU A 190 5.72 -17.57 14.02
C LEU A 190 6.15 -17.63 15.50
N GLU A 191 6.71 -18.76 15.94
CA GLU A 191 7.09 -19.02 17.34
C GLU A 191 5.95 -18.76 18.35
N VAL A 192 4.72 -19.09 17.95
CA VAL A 192 3.53 -18.98 18.81
C VAL A 192 3.02 -20.35 19.23
N HIS A 193 2.52 -20.45 20.46
CA HIS A 193 2.13 -21.71 21.08
C HIS A 193 0.62 -21.83 21.36
N SER A 194 -0.16 -20.80 21.03
CA SER A 194 -1.61 -20.84 21.18
C SER A 194 -2.35 -20.09 20.08
N VAL A 195 -3.61 -20.47 19.85
CA VAL A 195 -4.50 -19.74 18.94
C VAL A 195 -4.67 -18.29 19.39
N ALA A 196 -4.72 -18.02 20.69
CA ALA A 196 -4.80 -16.65 21.21
C ALA A 196 -3.56 -15.81 20.86
N GLN A 197 -2.36 -16.39 20.93
CA GLN A 197 -1.12 -15.74 20.47
C GLN A 197 -1.11 -15.54 18.96
N LEU A 198 -1.62 -16.52 18.20
CA LEU A 198 -1.75 -16.43 16.75
C LEU A 198 -2.72 -15.32 16.31
N LEU A 199 -3.86 -15.17 17.01
CA LEU A 199 -4.80 -14.07 16.83
C LEU A 199 -4.20 -12.72 17.23
N SER A 200 -3.47 -12.67 18.34
CA SER A 200 -2.75 -11.46 18.78
C SER A 200 -1.70 -11.02 17.75
N TYR A 201 -1.01 -11.98 17.14
CA TYR A 201 -0.09 -11.73 16.04
C TYR A 201 -0.83 -11.19 14.81
N ALA A 202 -1.92 -11.84 14.38
CA ALA A 202 -2.73 -11.39 13.24
C ALA A 202 -3.27 -9.96 13.44
N LEU A 203 -3.68 -9.61 14.66
CA LEU A 203 -4.15 -8.27 15.01
C LEU A 203 -3.03 -7.23 14.90
N LYS A 204 -1.85 -7.53 15.46
CA LYS A 204 -0.67 -6.64 15.41
C LYS A 204 -0.18 -6.38 13.99
N GLU A 205 -0.21 -7.40 13.14
CA GLU A 205 0.22 -7.31 11.75
C GLU A 205 -0.85 -6.75 10.80
N GLY A 206 -2.01 -6.35 11.32
CA GLY A 206 -3.12 -5.80 10.51
C GLY A 206 -3.73 -6.82 9.54
N LEU A 207 -3.55 -8.12 9.80
CA LEU A 207 -4.09 -9.21 8.97
C LEU A 207 -5.58 -9.47 9.27
N LEU A 208 -6.12 -8.83 10.30
CA LEU A 208 -7.52 -8.81 10.69
C LEU A 208 -8.23 -7.59 10.10
N ASN A 209 -8.36 -7.53 8.76
CA ASN A 209 -9.28 -6.60 8.13
C ASN A 209 -10.54 -7.37 7.69
N PRO A 210 -11.72 -7.10 8.30
CA PRO A 210 -12.98 -7.76 7.96
C PRO A 210 -13.46 -7.55 6.51
N SER A 211 -12.82 -6.66 5.74
CA SER A 211 -13.18 -6.29 4.37
C SER A 211 -12.45 -7.11 3.29
N SER A 212 -11.79 -8.21 3.66
CA SER A 212 -11.15 -9.13 2.69
C SER A 212 -12.14 -9.99 1.88
N GLN A 213 -13.44 -9.82 2.14
CA GLN A 213 -14.51 -10.41 1.37
C GLN A 213 -15.51 -9.31 1.01
N LEU A 214 -15.29 -8.69 -0.16
CA LEU A 214 -16.28 -8.27 -1.17
C LEU A 214 -15.55 -7.56 -2.32
#